data_AF-A0AAV5AFC0-F1
#
_entry.id   AF-A0AAV5AFC0-F1
#
_cell.length_a   1.000
_cell.length_b   1.000
_cell.length_c   1.000
_cell.angle_alpha   90.00
_cell.angle_beta   90.00
_cell.angle_gamma   90.00
#
_symmetry.space_group_name_H-M   'P 1'
#
loop_
_entity.id
_entity.type
_entity.pdbx_description
1 polymer ?
#
loop_
_entity_poly.entity_id
_entity_poly.type
_entity_poly.pdbx_seq_one_letter_code
_entity_poly.pdbx_strand_id
1 'polypeptide(L)'
;MFLEELFNSLSEALQDYIIYLAQAPSGGLRDKPQKSPDAYHTLYNLAGLSIAQHRRILPIFSSKDDSLYLDPSETTDARDARRRRVFTEVYWWKEQESLSRIKGGSINRVNAAHPLFNLTVSHIQPMLSYFYGQP
;
A
#
# COMPACT_ATOMS: atom_id res chain seq x y z
N MET A 1 10.79 -10.36 -17.03
CA MET A 1 10.82 -11.83 -16.81
C MET A 1 11.44 -12.19 -15.46
N PHE A 2 12.77 -12.15 -15.27
CA PHE A 2 13.39 -12.57 -13.99
C PHE A 2 12.91 -11.80 -12.73
N LEU A 3 12.85 -10.46 -12.78
CA LEU A 3 12.40 -9.65 -11.63
C LEU A 3 10.93 -9.88 -11.27
N GLU A 4 10.08 -10.15 -12.27
CA GLU A 4 8.67 -10.42 -12.02
C GLU A 4 8.45 -11.80 -11.39
N GLU A 5 9.19 -12.80 -11.87
CA GLU A 5 9.16 -14.15 -11.28
C GLU A 5 9.67 -14.14 -9.84
N LEU A 6 10.75 -13.42 -9.56
CA LEU A 6 11.26 -13.23 -8.21
C LEU A 6 10.22 -12.57 -7.31
N PHE A 7 9.60 -11.48 -7.77
CA PHE A 7 8.56 -10.78 -7.01
C PHE A 7 7.35 -11.67 -6.73
N ASN A 8 6.90 -12.43 -7.72
CA ASN A 8 5.77 -13.35 -7.56
C ASN A 8 6.09 -14.44 -6.53
N SER A 9 7.27 -15.04 -6.60
CA SER A 9 7.72 -16.07 -5.65
C SER A 9 7.79 -15.54 -4.21
N LEU A 10 8.36 -14.34 -4.03
CA LEU A 10 8.41 -13.68 -2.72
C LEU A 10 7.02 -13.35 -2.17
N SER A 11 6.11 -12.89 -3.05
CA SER A 11 4.74 -12.56 -2.66
C SER A 11 3.97 -13.80 -2.21
N GLU A 12 4.13 -14.93 -2.91
CA GLU A 12 3.50 -16.21 -2.52
C GLU A 12 4.05 -16.72 -1.19
N ALA A 13 5.37 -16.68 -0.99
CA ALA A 13 6.00 -17.10 0.26
C ALA A 13 5.57 -16.23 1.46
N LEU A 14 5.40 -14.92 1.25
CA LEU A 14 4.91 -14.01 2.29
C LEU A 14 3.46 -14.30 2.67
N GLN A 15 2.59 -14.58 1.69
CA GLN A 15 1.21 -15.01 1.97
C GLN A 15 1.18 -16.31 2.77
N ASP A 16 2.00 -17.29 2.40
CA ASP A 16 2.09 -18.57 3.10
C ASP A 16 2.57 -18.38 4.56
N TYR A 17 3.58 -17.52 4.80
CA TYR A 17 4.01 -17.20 6.16
C TYR A 17 2.88 -16.60 7.00
N ILE A 18 2.19 -15.60 6.46
CA ILE A 18 1.15 -14.88 7.19
C ILE A 18 -0.04 -15.80 7.48
N ILE A 19 -0.51 -16.54 6.48
CA ILE A 19 -1.67 -17.43 6.59
C ILE A 19 -1.37 -18.62 7.52
N TYR A 20 -0.19 -19.24 7.42
CA TYR A 20 0.07 -20.48 8.15
C TYR A 20 0.81 -20.30 9.48
N LEU A 21 1.66 -19.28 9.63
CA LEU A 21 2.55 -19.15 10.79
C LEU A 21 2.22 -17.95 11.69
N ALA A 22 1.80 -16.83 11.11
CA ALA A 22 1.53 -15.60 11.83
C ALA A 22 0.15 -15.56 12.53
N GLN A 23 -0.81 -16.40 12.14
CA GLN A 23 -2.10 -16.46 12.82
C GLN A 23 -2.00 -17.13 14.19
N ALA A 24 -2.64 -16.55 15.21
CA ALA A 24 -2.76 -17.16 16.54
C ALA A 24 -4.13 -17.83 16.69
N PRO A 25 -4.22 -19.03 17.30
CA PRO A 25 -5.51 -19.71 17.55
C PRO A 25 -6.48 -18.91 18.42
N SER A 26 -5.96 -18.00 19.25
CA SER A 26 -6.74 -17.08 20.08
C SER A 26 -7.28 -15.85 19.32
N GLY A 27 -6.99 -15.73 18.02
CA GLY A 27 -7.23 -14.53 17.23
C GLY A 27 -6.03 -13.56 17.24
N GLY A 28 -6.01 -12.67 16.23
CA GLY A 28 -4.90 -11.75 15.96
C GLY A 28 -3.71 -12.42 15.25
N LEU A 29 -2.74 -11.60 14.85
CA LEU A 29 -1.49 -12.06 14.26
C LEU A 29 -0.29 -11.67 15.13
N ARG A 30 0.78 -12.44 15.00
CA ARG A 30 2.02 -12.36 15.80
C ARG A 30 3.25 -12.20 14.90
N ASP A 31 4.36 -11.85 15.52
CA ASP A 31 5.70 -11.83 14.91
C ASP A 31 6.05 -13.20 14.28
N LYS A 32 6.10 -14.24 15.11
CA LYS A 32 6.49 -15.61 14.74
C LYS A 32 5.82 -16.64 15.66
N PRO A 33 5.88 -17.95 15.34
CA PRO A 33 5.36 -19.00 16.22
C PRO A 33 5.82 -18.86 17.68
N GLN A 34 4.94 -19.23 18.62
CA GLN A 34 5.15 -19.15 20.07
C GLN A 34 5.23 -17.72 20.67
N LYS A 35 5.08 -16.66 19.86
CA LYS A 35 4.86 -15.31 20.37
C LYS A 35 3.37 -15.00 20.52
N SER A 36 3.04 -14.17 21.50
CA SER A 36 1.66 -13.68 21.66
C SER A 36 1.29 -12.75 20.52
N PRO A 37 0.03 -12.76 20.06
CA PRO A 37 -0.46 -11.78 19.11
C PRO A 37 -0.61 -10.40 19.78
N ASP A 38 -0.47 -9.34 19.01
CA ASP A 38 -0.76 -7.98 19.43
C ASP A 38 -1.30 -7.13 18.27
N ALA A 39 -1.78 -5.92 18.57
CA ALA A 39 -2.37 -5.03 17.57
C ALA A 39 -1.36 -4.56 16.52
N TYR A 40 -0.10 -4.39 16.91
CA TYR A 40 0.97 -3.94 16.01
C TYR A 40 1.25 -5.02 14.95
N HIS A 41 1.53 -6.25 15.36
CA HIS A 41 1.78 -7.36 14.46
C HIS A 41 0.53 -7.73 13.66
N THR A 42 -0.66 -7.61 14.24
CA THR A 42 -1.92 -7.79 13.51
C THR A 42 -2.02 -6.80 12.35
N LEU A 43 -1.82 -5.51 12.61
CA LEU A 43 -1.85 -4.48 11.57
C LEU A 43 -0.81 -4.72 10.48
N TYR A 44 0.46 -4.93 10.86
CA TYR A 44 1.54 -5.01 9.88
C TYR A 44 1.58 -6.34 9.12
N ASN A 45 1.12 -7.46 9.70
CA ASN A 45 0.90 -8.67 8.92
C ASN A 45 -0.23 -8.46 7.91
N LEU A 46 -1.35 -7.83 8.28
CA LEU A 46 -2.46 -7.56 7.33
C LEU A 46 -2.05 -6.56 6.24
N ALA A 47 -1.25 -5.55 6.58
CA ALA A 47 -0.65 -4.63 5.61
C ALA A 47 0.28 -5.36 4.63
N GLY A 48 1.15 -6.23 5.14
CA GLY A 48 2.03 -7.08 4.32
C GLY A 48 1.24 -8.04 3.43
N LEU A 49 0.19 -8.66 3.96
CA LEU A 49 -0.71 -9.54 3.20
C LEU A 49 -1.39 -8.77 2.07
N SER A 50 -1.86 -7.56 2.33
CA SER A 50 -2.43 -6.68 1.32
C SER A 50 -1.43 -6.35 0.21
N ILE A 51 -0.19 -6.02 0.55
CA ILE A 51 0.86 -5.76 -0.45
C ILE A 51 1.18 -7.01 -1.27
N ALA A 52 1.21 -8.19 -0.64
CA ALA A 52 1.50 -9.46 -1.31
C ALA A 52 0.37 -9.94 -2.24
N GLN A 53 -0.87 -9.55 -1.96
CA GLN A 53 -2.04 -9.91 -2.77
C GLN A 53 -2.25 -8.99 -3.97
N HIS A 54 -1.97 -7.70 -3.80
CA HIS A 54 -2.41 -6.65 -4.72
C HIS A 54 -1.26 -6.07 -5.52
N ARG A 55 -1.19 -6.39 -6.81
CA ARG A 55 -0.25 -5.75 -7.73
C ARG A 55 -0.73 -4.34 -8.06
N ARG A 56 0.20 -3.38 -8.07
CA ARG A 56 -0.09 -1.96 -8.27
C ARG A 56 0.73 -1.43 -9.44
N ILE A 57 0.11 -0.58 -10.25
CA ILE A 57 0.83 0.18 -11.27
C ILE A 57 1.34 1.45 -10.61
N LEU A 58 2.67 1.57 -10.53
CA LEU A 58 3.30 2.85 -10.25
C LEU A 58 3.09 3.76 -11.46
N PRO A 59 2.49 4.94 -11.29
CA PRO A 59 2.61 5.94 -12.33
C PRO A 59 4.07 6.41 -12.36
N ILE A 60 4.75 6.20 -13.50
CA ILE A 60 6.15 6.58 -13.68
C ILE A 60 6.18 8.11 -13.78
N PHE A 61 6.63 8.76 -12.71
CA PHE A 61 6.83 10.19 -12.71
C PHE A 61 8.31 10.52 -12.61
N SER A 62 8.81 11.20 -13.64
CA SER A 62 10.17 11.70 -13.75
C SER A 62 10.18 13.16 -13.32
N SER A 63 10.23 13.46 -12.02
CA SER A 63 10.68 14.79 -11.58
C SER A 63 11.85 14.66 -10.62
N LYS A 64 12.99 15.21 -11.04
CA LYS A 64 14.19 15.39 -10.25
C LYS A 64 14.08 16.64 -9.36
N ASP A 65 12.96 16.79 -8.66
CA ASP A 65 12.86 17.85 -7.66
C ASP A 65 13.31 17.26 -6.33
N ASP A 66 14.62 17.35 -6.08
CA ASP A 66 15.29 16.75 -4.91
C ASP A 66 15.18 17.63 -3.66
N SER A 67 14.45 18.76 -3.73
CA SER A 67 14.26 19.63 -2.57
C SER A 67 13.20 19.06 -1.61
N LEU A 68 13.66 18.57 -0.46
CA LEU A 68 12.78 18.15 0.65
C LEU A 68 12.13 19.33 1.39
N TYR A 69 12.56 20.56 1.11
CA TYR A 69 12.12 21.75 1.83
C TYR A 69 11.09 22.55 1.04
N LEU A 70 10.09 23.06 1.75
CA LEU A 70 9.18 24.07 1.22
C LEU A 70 9.95 25.39 1.10
N ASP A 71 10.02 25.93 -0.11
CA ASP A 71 10.60 27.26 -0.33
C ASP A 71 9.63 28.31 0.25
N PRO A 72 10.02 29.07 1.29
CA PRO A 72 9.16 30.12 1.84
C PRO A 72 8.91 31.28 0.85
N SER A 73 9.71 31.38 -0.21
CA SER A 73 9.54 32.31 -1.33
C SER A 73 8.80 31.71 -2.53
N GLU A 74 8.26 30.49 -2.40
CA GLU A 74 7.49 29.81 -3.44
C GLU A 74 6.32 30.69 -3.93
N THR A 75 6.22 30.86 -5.24
CA THR A 75 5.10 31.58 -5.84
C THR A 75 3.81 30.76 -5.73
N THR A 76 2.65 31.42 -5.80
CA THR A 76 1.35 30.73 -5.77
C THR A 76 1.23 29.68 -6.89
N ASP A 77 1.71 30.00 -8.09
CA ASP A 77 1.69 29.08 -9.23
C ASP A 77 2.58 27.85 -9.00
N ALA A 78 3.78 28.05 -8.45
CA ALA A 78 4.69 26.95 -8.12
C ALA A 78 4.08 26.02 -7.05
N ARG A 79 3.49 26.61 -6.00
CA ARG A 79 2.77 25.89 -4.96
C ARG A 79 1.63 25.06 -5.53
N ASP A 80 0.80 25.65 -6.39
CA ASP A 80 -0.36 24.97 -6.95
C ASP A 80 0.06 23.88 -7.94
N ALA A 81 1.15 24.06 -8.69
CA ALA A 81 1.75 23.02 -9.51
C ALA A 81 2.25 21.83 -8.67
N ARG A 82 2.95 22.11 -7.55
CA ARG A 82 3.41 21.08 -6.60
C ARG A 82 2.24 20.36 -5.95
N ARG A 83 1.20 21.08 -5.49
CA ARG A 83 -0.03 20.48 -4.94
C ARG A 83 -0.71 19.56 -5.96
N ARG A 84 -0.86 20.01 -7.21
CA ARG A 84 -1.44 19.20 -8.28
C ARG A 84 -0.64 17.91 -8.51
N ARG A 85 0.69 18.01 -8.56
CA ARG A 85 1.59 16.85 -8.69
C ARG A 85 1.35 15.83 -7.57
N VAL A 86 1.52 16.25 -6.31
CA VAL A 86 1.33 15.36 -5.14
C VAL A 86 -0.06 14.73 -5.13
N PHE A 87 -1.10 15.52 -5.41
CA PHE A 87 -2.47 15.01 -5.51
C PHE A 87 -2.56 13.89 -6.55
N THR A 88 -2.11 14.14 -7.79
CA THR A 88 -2.20 13.14 -8.87
C THR A 88 -1.37 11.89 -8.60
N GLU A 89 -0.21 12.04 -7.96
CA GLU A 89 0.70 10.93 -7.65
C GLU A 89 0.11 9.98 -6.61
N VAL A 90 -0.56 10.51 -5.60
CA VAL A 90 -1.19 9.70 -4.57
C VAL A 90 -2.57 9.18 -5.03
N TYR A 91 -3.35 10.01 -5.72
CA TYR A 91 -4.74 9.68 -6.06
C TYR A 91 -4.85 8.54 -7.09
N TRP A 92 -3.85 8.39 -7.98
CA TRP A 92 -3.89 7.40 -9.06
C TRP A 92 -3.44 5.98 -8.73
N TRP A 93 -3.09 5.71 -7.47
CA TRP A 93 -2.94 4.34 -7.02
C TRP A 93 -4.29 3.62 -7.08
N LYS A 94 -4.42 2.66 -8.00
CA LYS A 94 -5.60 1.81 -8.14
C LYS A 94 -5.20 0.35 -8.04
N GLU A 95 -6.09 -0.45 -7.46
CA GLU A 95 -5.97 -1.92 -7.48
C GLU A 95 -6.13 -2.42 -8.91
N GLN A 96 -5.22 -3.27 -9.35
CA GLN A 96 -5.37 -3.99 -10.60
C GLN A 96 -5.88 -5.40 -10.29
N GLU A 97 -7.20 -5.53 -10.15
CA GLU A 97 -7.84 -6.78 -9.68
C GLU A 97 -7.43 -8.00 -10.52
N SER A 98 -7.30 -7.84 -11.84
CA SER A 98 -6.90 -8.93 -12.76
C SER A 98 -5.48 -9.48 -12.53
N LEU A 99 -4.62 -8.71 -11.86
CA LEU A 99 -3.26 -9.13 -11.51
C LEU A 99 -3.12 -9.53 -10.04
N SER A 100 -4.21 -9.54 -9.29
CA SER A 100 -4.20 -9.88 -7.87
C SER A 100 -4.03 -11.39 -7.69
N ARG A 101 -3.20 -11.78 -6.74
CA ARG A 101 -2.88 -13.18 -6.44
C ARG A 101 -3.24 -13.48 -5.01
N ILE A 102 -4.33 -14.23 -4.81
CA ILE A 102 -4.87 -14.49 -3.47
C ILE A 102 -4.70 -15.96 -3.13
N LYS A 103 -3.78 -16.25 -2.22
CA LYS A 103 -3.52 -17.61 -1.76
C LYS A 103 -4.73 -18.14 -0.97
N GLY A 104 -5.20 -19.33 -1.33
CA GLY A 104 -6.35 -19.97 -0.66
C GLY A 104 -7.71 -19.42 -1.09
N GLY A 105 -7.77 -18.60 -2.14
CA GLY A 105 -9.02 -18.09 -2.72
C GLY A 105 -9.57 -16.83 -2.04
N SER A 106 -10.75 -16.41 -2.46
CA SER A 106 -11.35 -15.11 -2.09
C SER A 106 -11.60 -14.92 -0.60
N ILE A 107 -11.70 -16.00 0.17
CA ILE A 107 -11.88 -15.95 1.63
C ILE A 107 -10.69 -15.29 2.36
N ASN A 108 -9.51 -15.34 1.77
CA ASN A 108 -8.29 -14.76 2.33
C ASN A 108 -8.02 -13.35 1.78
N ARG A 109 -8.90 -12.79 0.93
CA ARG A 109 -8.73 -11.46 0.36
C ARG A 109 -8.80 -10.42 1.48
N VAL A 110 -7.78 -9.56 1.57
CA VAL A 110 -7.83 -8.32 2.34
C VAL A 110 -7.94 -7.12 1.41
N ASN A 111 -8.41 -5.98 1.90
CA ASN A 111 -8.51 -4.76 1.08
C ASN A 111 -7.13 -4.25 0.64
N ALA A 112 -7.05 -3.67 -0.56
CA ALA A 112 -5.82 -3.05 -1.05
C ALA A 112 -5.44 -1.80 -0.22
N ALA A 113 -4.28 -1.84 0.41
CA ALA A 113 -3.68 -0.72 1.13
C ALA A 113 -2.90 0.20 0.17
N HIS A 114 -2.82 1.49 0.47
CA HIS A 114 -1.97 2.43 -0.23
C HIS A 114 -0.52 2.25 0.26
N PRO A 115 0.48 2.10 -0.63
CA PRO A 115 1.85 1.75 -0.22
C PRO A 115 2.54 2.81 0.63
N LEU A 116 2.21 4.09 0.41
CA LEU A 116 2.80 5.18 1.19
C LEU A 116 2.10 5.45 2.52
N PHE A 117 0.78 5.24 2.61
CA PHE A 117 -0.02 5.67 3.76
C PHE A 117 -0.48 4.53 4.65
N ASN A 118 -0.37 3.28 4.18
CA ASN A 118 -0.88 2.10 4.87
C ASN A 118 -2.36 2.21 5.29
N LEU A 119 -3.15 2.94 4.49
CA LEU A 119 -4.61 3.03 4.58
C LEU A 119 -5.20 2.45 3.30
N THR A 120 -6.41 1.89 3.33
CA THR A 120 -7.01 1.36 2.12
C THR A 120 -7.18 2.43 1.04
N VAL A 121 -7.00 2.07 -0.22
CA VAL A 121 -7.14 3.00 -1.36
C VAL A 121 -8.51 3.71 -1.35
N SER A 122 -9.58 3.01 -0.96
CA SER A 122 -10.93 3.56 -0.83
C SER A 122 -11.10 4.67 0.21
N HIS A 123 -10.20 4.75 1.20
CA HIS A 123 -10.19 5.83 2.20
C HIS A 123 -9.28 6.99 1.79
N ILE A 124 -8.19 6.70 1.06
CA ILE A 124 -7.25 7.73 0.61
C ILE A 124 -7.88 8.68 -0.41
N GLN A 125 -8.62 8.16 -1.38
CA GLN A 125 -9.26 8.98 -2.42
C GLN A 125 -10.21 10.06 -1.85
N PRO A 126 -11.22 9.74 -1.03
CA PRO A 126 -12.10 10.75 -0.44
C PRO A 126 -11.36 11.69 0.52
N MET A 127 -10.37 11.18 1.27
CA MET A 127 -9.54 12.01 2.16
C MET A 127 -8.79 13.07 1.35
N LEU A 128 -8.15 12.68 0.24
CA LEU A 128 -7.45 13.62 -0.64
C LEU A 128 -8.41 14.59 -1.31
N SER A 129 -9.53 14.12 -1.87
CA SER A 129 -10.52 15.02 -2.50
C SER A 129 -10.97 16.10 -1.52
N TYR A 130 -11.26 15.75 -0.27
CA TYR A 130 -11.63 16.71 0.77
C TYR A 130 -10.54 17.76 1.03
N PHE A 131 -9.31 17.33 1.35
CA PHE A 131 -8.24 18.28 1.72
C PHE A 131 -7.70 19.11 0.55
N TYR A 132 -7.90 18.65 -0.70
CA TYR A 132 -7.53 19.39 -1.91
C TYR A 132 -8.70 20.16 -2.53
N GLY A 133 -9.90 20.10 -1.94
CA GLY A 133 -11.09 20.77 -2.48
C GLY A 133 -11.46 20.28 -3.89
N GLN A 134 -11.25 18.99 -4.15
CA GLN A 134 -11.59 18.33 -5.41
C GLN A 134 -12.95 17.62 -5.28
N PRO A 135 -13.69 17.46 -6.38
CA PRO A 135 -14.96 16.72 -6.37
C PRO A 135 -14.82 15.26 -5.94
#